data_AF-A0A517TGN8-F1
#
_entry.id   AF-A0A517TGN8-F1
#
_cell.length_a   1.000
_cell.length_b   1.000
_cell.length_c   1.000
_cell.angle_alpha   90.00
_cell.angle_beta   90.00
_cell.angle_gamma   90.00
#
_symmetry.space_group_name_H-M   'P 1'
#
loop_
_entity.id
_entity.type
_entity.pdbx_description
1 polymer ?
#
loop_
_entity_poly.entity_id
_entity_poly.type
_entity_poly.pdbx_seq_one_letter_code
_entity_poly.pdbx_strand_id
1 'polypeptide(L)'
;MSQAPQIEDAARLAAQAPPGGVLEPTDDSVERAYLDLRDDRPDVARSKLATVAAVFAPRLHLQAGLKLLIASGELSPDEAASHFAPALLAAGDRAASKIAVVRGEDVLGRLEELIQSGCVYRQSGRSLVEERRPVVSAWAAAPSEALEEAFERGASVVVSHCAEYASNPLERESIDVQVRLVEGYRLSFHLPSPEVGAAALERLSGSLSDRVTVALQESTHVARIVASAAQRDPLTEAAARLELALPTGSIARPFRQLITRSDALDRVEAPASLFDYTTDLRPADEWVGDNPEPTDR
;
A
#
# COMPACT_ATOMS: atom_id res chain seq x y z
N MET A 1 10.93 36.79 8.74
CA MET A 1 11.34 35.52 8.10
C MET A 1 10.61 34.42 8.86
N SER A 2 9.54 33.85 8.30
CA SER A 2 8.81 32.76 8.96
C SER A 2 9.63 31.48 8.77
N GLN A 3 9.97 30.78 9.85
CA GLN A 3 10.56 29.44 9.74
C GLN A 3 9.54 28.50 9.08
N ALA A 4 10.01 27.61 8.22
CA ALA A 4 9.17 26.57 7.64
C ALA A 4 8.62 25.68 8.78
N PRO A 5 7.35 25.25 8.72
CA PRO A 5 6.76 24.40 9.75
C PRO A 5 7.55 23.10 9.88
N GLN A 6 7.85 22.70 11.11
CA GLN A 6 8.55 21.44 11.40
C GLN A 6 7.58 20.27 11.22
N ILE A 7 7.91 19.35 10.32
CA ILE A 7 7.12 18.15 10.04
C ILE A 7 7.79 16.97 10.73
N GLU A 8 7.07 16.32 11.64
CA GLU A 8 7.57 15.20 12.42
C GLU A 8 6.99 13.86 11.99
N ASP A 9 7.77 12.78 12.14
CA ASP A 9 7.31 11.41 11.91
C ASP A 9 6.35 10.98 13.02
N ALA A 10 5.08 10.80 12.65
CA ALA A 10 3.99 10.45 13.55
C ALA A 10 4.19 9.07 14.20
N ALA A 11 4.76 8.10 13.47
CA ALA A 11 5.01 6.76 14.02
C ALA A 11 6.10 6.81 15.08
N ARG A 12 7.16 7.59 14.83
CA ARG A 12 8.23 7.83 15.81
C ARG A 12 7.70 8.54 17.06
N LEU A 13 6.89 9.59 16.87
CA LEU A 13 6.26 10.30 17.98
C LEU A 13 5.33 9.37 18.78
N ALA A 14 4.51 8.57 18.11
CA ALA A 14 3.62 7.62 18.78
C ALA A 14 4.38 6.55 19.59
N ALA A 15 5.51 6.06 19.07
CA ALA A 15 6.36 5.10 19.77
C ALA A 15 7.04 5.67 21.03
N GLN A 16 7.21 7.00 21.09
CA GLN A 16 7.79 7.71 22.24
C GLN A 16 6.73 8.11 23.28
N ALA A 17 5.43 7.92 22.99
CA ALA A 17 4.37 8.27 23.91
C ALA A 17 4.40 7.38 25.18
N PRO A 18 4.19 7.95 26.38
CA PRO A 18 4.13 7.17 27.60
C PRO A 18 2.95 6.18 27.60
N PRO A 19 3.00 5.12 28.43
CA PRO A 19 1.89 4.17 28.59
C PRO A 19 0.60 4.90 28.97
N GLY A 20 -0.44 4.78 28.14
CA GLY A 20 -1.65 5.61 28.22
C GLY A 20 -1.82 6.56 27.03
N GLY A 21 -0.83 6.65 26.14
CA GLY A 21 -0.97 7.18 24.78
C GLY A 21 -1.03 8.70 24.66
N VAL A 22 -0.97 9.45 25.76
CA VAL A 22 -0.96 10.91 25.70
C VAL A 22 0.49 11.37 25.67
N LEU A 23 1.00 11.72 24.48
CA LEU A 23 2.17 12.58 24.37
C LEU A 23 1.93 13.83 25.23
N GLU A 24 2.94 14.33 25.96
CA GLU A 24 2.76 15.53 26.76
C GLU A 24 2.12 16.63 25.88
N PRO A 25 0.93 17.14 26.25
CA PRO A 25 0.15 18.07 25.43
C PRO A 25 0.81 19.46 25.27
N THR A 26 2.04 19.62 25.75
CA THR A 26 2.77 20.89 25.85
C THR A 26 3.89 21.04 24.85
N ASP A 27 4.15 20.06 23.99
CA ASP A 27 5.07 20.29 22.85
C ASP A 27 4.33 20.98 21.71
N ASP A 28 3.98 22.25 21.93
CA ASP A 28 3.31 23.13 20.96
C ASP A 28 4.18 23.40 19.71
N SER A 29 5.42 22.90 19.68
CA SER A 29 6.32 23.07 18.54
C SER A 29 5.91 22.25 17.31
N VAL A 30 5.13 21.17 17.51
CA VAL A 30 4.69 20.31 16.41
C VAL A 30 3.32 20.78 15.92
N GLU A 31 3.31 21.51 14.81
CA GLU A 31 2.09 21.92 14.11
C GLU A 31 1.62 20.85 13.11
N ARG A 32 2.54 20.01 12.62
CA ARG A 32 2.26 19.02 11.58
C ARG A 32 2.99 17.72 11.85
N ALA A 33 2.28 16.61 11.67
CA ALA A 33 2.85 15.27 11.71
C ALA A 33 2.53 14.50 10.43
N TYR A 34 3.40 13.57 10.08
CA TYR A 34 3.31 12.76 8.88
C TYR A 34 3.46 11.27 9.22
N LEU A 35 2.54 10.45 8.75
CA LEU A 35 2.59 9.00 8.83
C LEU A 35 2.79 8.42 7.42
N ASP A 36 3.94 7.78 7.19
CA ASP A 36 4.23 7.08 5.93
C ASP A 36 4.00 5.58 6.08
N LEU A 37 3.04 5.04 5.33
CA LEU A 37 2.73 3.60 5.27
C LEU A 37 3.03 3.00 3.89
N ARG A 38 3.71 3.72 2.99
CA ARG A 38 3.87 3.32 1.58
C ARG A 38 4.64 2.01 1.38
N ASP A 39 5.57 1.72 2.29
CA ASP A 39 6.42 0.52 2.24
C ASP A 39 5.96 -0.56 3.24
N ASP A 40 4.87 -0.33 3.97
CA ASP A 40 4.35 -1.27 4.95
C ASP A 40 3.40 -2.28 4.33
N ARG A 41 3.51 -3.53 4.77
CA ARG A 41 2.51 -4.55 4.46
C ARG A 41 1.15 -4.18 5.08
N PRO A 42 0.00 -4.55 4.48
CA PRO A 42 -1.31 -4.12 4.96
C PRO A 42 -1.59 -4.45 6.44
N ASP A 43 -1.15 -5.60 6.93
CA ASP A 43 -1.28 -5.99 8.34
C ASP A 43 -0.46 -5.09 9.28
N VAL A 44 0.77 -4.75 8.87
CA VAL A 44 1.66 -3.83 9.60
C VAL A 44 1.12 -2.40 9.54
N ALA A 45 0.66 -1.96 8.38
CA ALA A 45 0.10 -0.63 8.15
C ALA A 45 -1.14 -0.39 9.05
N ARG A 46 -2.07 -1.35 9.11
CA ARG A 46 -3.24 -1.27 10.01
C ARG A 46 -2.81 -1.19 11.48
N SER A 47 -1.82 -1.98 11.89
CA SER A 47 -1.31 -1.94 13.26
C SER A 47 -0.69 -0.58 13.59
N LYS A 48 0.17 -0.04 12.71
CA LYS A 48 0.79 1.29 12.90
C LYS A 48 -0.27 2.39 12.95
N LEU A 49 -1.23 2.35 12.02
CA LEU A 49 -2.33 3.31 11.96
C LEU A 49 -3.13 3.30 13.26
N ALA A 50 -3.47 2.13 13.81
CA ALA A 50 -4.16 2.02 15.09
C ALA A 50 -3.35 2.60 16.26
N THR A 51 -2.04 2.35 16.30
CA THR A 51 -1.14 2.93 17.31
C THR A 51 -1.09 4.45 17.21
N VAL A 52 -0.91 5.00 16.00
CA VAL A 52 -0.89 6.44 15.77
C VAL A 52 -2.24 7.06 16.10
N ALA A 53 -3.35 6.45 15.71
CA ALA A 53 -4.69 6.93 16.00
C ALA A 53 -4.95 7.06 17.50
N ALA A 54 -4.53 6.06 18.30
CA ALA A 54 -4.68 6.08 19.75
C ALA A 54 -3.90 7.24 20.41
N VAL A 55 -2.75 7.62 19.84
CA VAL A 55 -1.90 8.69 20.39
C VAL A 55 -2.29 10.08 19.88
N PHE A 56 -2.54 10.20 18.58
CA PHE A 56 -2.77 11.49 17.93
C PHE A 56 -4.21 11.97 18.06
N ALA A 57 -5.21 11.09 18.16
CA ALA A 57 -6.60 11.55 18.23
C ALA A 57 -6.89 12.47 19.44
N PRO A 58 -6.45 12.14 20.68
CA PRO A 58 -6.57 13.07 21.81
C PRO A 58 -5.85 14.40 21.57
N ARG A 59 -4.67 14.35 20.95
CA ARG A 59 -3.84 15.54 20.72
C ARG A 59 -4.42 16.45 19.64
N LEU A 60 -4.94 15.89 18.55
CA LEU A 60 -5.67 16.61 17.51
C LEU A 60 -6.92 17.32 18.06
N HIS A 61 -7.55 16.75 19.09
CA HIS A 61 -8.68 17.40 19.76
C HIS A 61 -8.24 18.56 20.66
N LEU A 62 -7.17 18.40 21.44
CA LEU A 62 -6.68 19.41 22.38
C LEU A 62 -5.92 20.56 21.71
N GLN A 63 -5.17 20.26 20.64
CA GLN A 63 -4.32 21.20 19.92
C GLN A 63 -4.92 21.49 18.55
N ALA A 64 -5.84 22.47 18.46
CA ALA A 64 -6.59 22.78 17.23
C ALA A 64 -5.70 23.10 16.01
N GLY A 65 -4.45 23.52 16.23
CA GLY A 65 -3.46 23.78 15.18
C GLY A 65 -2.74 22.54 14.65
N LEU A 66 -2.75 21.41 15.39
CA LEU A 66 -2.08 20.18 14.96
C LEU A 66 -2.79 19.57 13.76
N LYS A 67 -2.04 19.25 12.72
CA LYS A 67 -2.51 18.55 11.52
C LYS A 67 -1.77 17.23 11.34
N LEU A 68 -2.48 16.20 10.89
CA LEU A 68 -1.89 14.91 10.56
C LEU A 68 -2.10 14.58 9.09
N LEU A 69 -1.03 14.25 8.38
CA LEU A 69 -1.08 13.68 7.04
C LEU A 69 -0.73 12.19 7.10
N ILE A 70 -1.48 11.37 6.38
CA ILE A 70 -1.27 9.92 6.28
C ILE A 70 -1.11 9.54 4.81
N ALA A 71 0.05 8.99 4.45
CA ALA A 71 0.27 8.29 3.18
C ALA A 71 -0.07 6.80 3.38
N SER A 72 -1.22 6.37 2.90
CA SER A 72 -1.83 5.06 3.24
C SER A 72 -1.19 3.86 2.54
N GLY A 73 -0.39 4.08 1.49
CA GLY A 73 0.29 3.03 0.77
C GLY A 73 -0.68 2.05 0.11
N GLU A 74 -0.55 0.76 0.43
CA GLU A 74 -1.44 -0.29 -0.08
C GLU A 74 -2.85 -0.26 0.54
N LEU A 75 -3.03 0.37 1.70
CA LEU A 75 -4.37 0.57 2.25
C LEU A 75 -5.10 1.60 1.41
N SER A 76 -6.37 1.33 1.10
CA SER A 76 -7.19 2.38 0.48
C SER A 76 -7.29 3.59 1.44
N PRO A 77 -7.26 4.83 0.95
CA PRO A 77 -7.40 6.01 1.79
C PRO A 77 -8.69 6.00 2.60
N ASP A 78 -9.76 5.43 2.04
CA ASP A 78 -11.04 5.24 2.71
C ASP A 78 -10.90 4.25 3.88
N GLU A 79 -10.28 3.09 3.66
CA GLU A 79 -9.98 2.14 4.73
C GLU A 79 -9.13 2.77 5.84
N ALA A 80 -8.11 3.55 5.48
CA ALA A 80 -7.27 4.24 6.46
C ALA A 80 -8.06 5.32 7.23
N ALA A 81 -8.93 6.09 6.56
CA ALA A 81 -9.81 7.05 7.21
C ALA A 81 -10.80 6.35 8.16
N SER A 82 -11.46 5.28 7.70
CA SER A 82 -12.40 4.47 8.48
C SER A 82 -11.73 3.81 9.70
N HIS A 83 -10.46 3.41 9.59
CA HIS A 83 -9.69 2.90 10.72
C HIS A 83 -9.28 3.97 11.74
N PHE A 84 -9.02 5.20 11.29
CA PHE A 84 -8.60 6.30 12.16
C PHE A 84 -9.79 6.96 12.88
N ALA A 85 -10.94 7.05 12.20
CA ALA A 85 -12.13 7.73 12.66
C ALA A 85 -12.64 7.36 14.06
N PRO A 86 -12.71 6.07 14.47
CA PRO A 86 -13.16 5.69 15.80
C PRO A 86 -12.34 6.33 16.93
N ALA A 87 -11.03 6.50 16.73
CA ALA A 87 -10.16 7.13 17.72
C ALA A 87 -10.46 8.63 17.85
N LEU A 88 -10.71 9.34 16.74
CA LEU A 88 -11.11 10.74 16.76
C LEU A 88 -12.45 10.95 17.47
N LEU A 89 -13.42 10.08 17.23
CA LEU A 89 -14.73 10.15 17.88
C LEU A 89 -14.67 9.85 19.37
N ALA A 90 -13.76 8.97 19.79
CA ALA A 90 -13.55 8.69 21.21
C ALA A 90 -12.84 9.85 21.94
N ALA A 91 -12.06 10.65 21.21
CA ALA A 91 -11.24 11.73 21.75
C ALA A 91 -11.99 13.06 21.96
N GLY A 92 -13.08 13.34 21.25
CA GLY A 92 -13.69 14.67 21.30
C GLY A 92 -15.03 14.82 20.58
N ASP A 93 -15.41 16.08 20.32
CA ASP A 93 -16.67 16.44 19.68
C ASP A 93 -16.74 15.91 18.24
N ARG A 94 -17.80 15.13 17.96
CA ARG A 94 -18.03 14.43 16.69
C ARG A 94 -18.07 15.37 15.50
N ALA A 95 -18.60 16.58 15.68
CA ALA A 95 -18.77 17.55 14.60
C ALA A 95 -17.49 18.34 14.27
N ALA A 96 -16.53 18.40 15.21
CA ALA A 96 -15.32 19.21 15.06
C ALA A 96 -14.19 18.48 14.34
N SER A 97 -14.15 17.15 14.44
CA SER A 97 -13.08 16.34 13.86
C SER A 97 -13.45 15.89 12.44
N LYS A 98 -12.88 16.56 11.43
CA LYS A 98 -13.06 16.19 10.02
C LYS A 98 -11.83 15.45 9.49
N ILE A 99 -12.08 14.40 8.72
CA ILE A 99 -11.07 13.69 7.95
C ILE A 99 -11.31 14.02 6.48
N ALA A 100 -10.26 14.41 5.78
CA ALA A 100 -10.27 14.52 4.33
C ALA A 100 -9.53 13.34 3.71
N VAL A 101 -10.17 12.70 2.74
CA VAL A 101 -9.49 11.77 1.83
C VAL A 101 -9.21 12.52 0.53
N VAL A 102 -7.93 12.66 0.20
CA VAL A 102 -7.47 13.23 -1.07
C VAL A 102 -7.11 12.07 -1.99
N ARG A 103 -7.96 11.83 -2.99
CA ARG A 103 -7.77 10.77 -3.98
C ARG A 103 -7.07 11.36 -5.20
N GLY A 104 -5.98 10.74 -5.61
CA GLY A 104 -5.50 10.85 -6.99
C GLY A 104 -6.36 9.96 -7.89
N GLU A 105 -6.37 10.24 -9.19
CA GLU A 105 -7.02 9.34 -10.15
C GLU A 105 -6.33 7.96 -10.16
N ASP A 106 -7.12 6.88 -10.21
CA ASP A 106 -6.64 5.58 -10.68
C ASP A 106 -6.23 5.76 -12.14
N VAL A 107 -4.94 5.97 -12.36
CA VAL A 107 -4.43 6.31 -13.69
C VAL A 107 -4.24 5.08 -14.56
N LEU A 108 -4.66 3.91 -14.09
CA LEU A 108 -4.74 2.72 -14.93
C LEU A 108 -5.66 2.95 -16.14
N GLY A 109 -6.76 3.70 -15.95
CA GLY A 109 -7.65 4.11 -17.06
C GLY A 109 -6.99 5.08 -18.05
N ARG A 110 -5.90 5.74 -17.65
CA ARG A 110 -5.14 6.73 -18.43
C ARG A 110 -3.74 6.24 -18.80
N LEU A 111 -3.49 4.93 -18.70
CA LEU A 111 -2.17 4.34 -18.95
C LEU A 111 -1.65 4.66 -20.37
N GLU A 112 -2.54 4.75 -21.36
CA GLU A 112 -2.18 5.15 -22.73
C GLU A 112 -1.66 6.59 -22.81
N GLU A 113 -2.25 7.53 -22.06
CA GLU A 113 -1.79 8.92 -21.99
C GLU A 113 -0.42 9.02 -21.32
N LEU A 114 -0.19 8.22 -20.26
CA LEU A 114 1.12 8.12 -19.61
C LEU A 114 2.19 7.58 -20.57
N ILE A 115 1.84 6.55 -21.35
CA ILE A 115 2.70 5.99 -22.39
C ILE A 115 3.05 7.05 -23.45
N GLN A 116 2.05 7.79 -23.95
CA GLN A 116 2.24 8.82 -24.96
C GLN A 116 3.07 10.01 -24.47
N SER A 117 3.01 10.28 -23.17
CA SER A 117 3.80 11.34 -22.51
C SER A 117 5.28 10.97 -22.35
N GLY A 118 5.67 9.75 -22.73
CA GLY A 118 7.07 9.31 -22.67
C GLY A 118 7.55 9.01 -21.25
N CYS A 119 6.64 8.68 -20.32
CA CYS A 119 7.00 8.39 -18.93
C CYS A 119 7.97 7.19 -18.85
N VAL A 120 8.94 7.29 -17.94
CA VAL A 120 9.97 6.26 -17.71
C VAL A 120 9.90 5.74 -16.28
N TYR A 121 10.18 4.45 -16.11
CA TYR A 121 10.34 3.83 -14.80
C TYR A 121 11.60 4.36 -14.12
N ARG A 122 11.47 4.77 -12.86
CA ARG A 122 12.58 5.33 -12.08
C ARG A 122 13.66 4.29 -11.81
N GLN A 123 13.29 3.03 -11.56
CA GLN A 123 14.28 1.98 -11.29
C GLN A 123 15.05 1.54 -12.53
N SER A 124 14.36 1.29 -13.65
CA SER A 124 14.99 0.75 -14.86
C SER A 124 15.46 1.84 -15.84
N GLY A 125 14.94 3.06 -15.72
CA GLY A 125 15.13 4.15 -16.70
C GLY A 125 14.46 3.88 -18.06
N ARG A 126 13.75 2.77 -18.22
CA ARG A 126 13.11 2.38 -19.48
C ARG A 126 11.73 2.99 -19.58
N SER A 127 11.27 3.19 -20.81
CA SER A 127 9.90 3.66 -21.04
C SER A 127 8.87 2.58 -20.69
N LEU A 128 7.64 3.03 -20.38
CA LEU A 128 6.47 2.15 -20.21
C LEU A 128 6.29 1.18 -21.40
N VAL A 129 6.63 1.62 -22.61
CA VAL A 129 6.50 0.85 -23.86
C VAL A 129 7.54 -0.27 -23.98
N GLU A 130 8.78 0.00 -23.58
CA GLU A 130 9.90 -0.94 -23.72
C GLU A 130 9.81 -2.09 -22.70
N GLU A 131 9.40 -1.80 -21.48
CA GLU A 131 9.37 -2.76 -20.38
C GLU A 131 8.31 -3.87 -20.59
N ARG A 132 7.19 -3.55 -21.26
CA ARG A 132 6.07 -4.46 -21.57
C ARG A 132 5.52 -5.27 -20.38
N ARG A 133 5.82 -4.86 -19.14
CA ARG A 133 5.27 -5.47 -17.92
C ARG A 133 3.81 -5.04 -17.75
N PRO A 134 2.87 -5.96 -17.48
CA PRO A 134 1.48 -5.58 -17.21
C PRO A 134 1.39 -4.69 -15.96
N VAL A 135 0.81 -3.50 -16.11
CA VAL A 135 0.45 -2.62 -14.98
C VAL A 135 -0.90 -3.08 -14.44
N VAL A 136 -0.99 -3.34 -13.14
CA VAL A 136 -2.24 -3.77 -12.47
C VAL A 136 -2.88 -2.69 -11.61
N SER A 137 -2.10 -1.69 -11.20
CA SER A 137 -2.62 -0.48 -10.57
C SER A 137 -1.62 0.66 -10.77
N ALA A 138 -2.11 1.89 -10.83
CA ALA A 138 -1.27 3.08 -10.91
C ALA A 138 -1.90 4.23 -10.13
N TRP A 139 -1.13 4.85 -9.24
CA TRP A 139 -1.61 5.85 -8.29
C TRP A 139 -0.68 7.05 -8.25
N ALA A 140 -1.23 8.23 -8.51
CA ALA A 140 -0.52 9.50 -8.41
C ALA A 140 -0.40 9.97 -6.95
N ALA A 141 0.78 10.50 -6.57
CA ALA A 141 0.93 11.19 -5.30
C ALA A 141 0.10 12.47 -5.27
N ALA A 142 -0.62 12.72 -4.18
CA ALA A 142 -1.34 13.98 -4.01
C ALA A 142 -0.36 15.15 -3.89
N PRO A 143 -0.54 16.23 -4.68
CA PRO A 143 0.33 17.40 -4.63
C PRO A 143 0.07 18.20 -3.35
N SER A 144 1.07 18.97 -2.92
CA SER A 144 0.98 19.76 -1.69
C SER A 144 -0.24 20.68 -1.67
N GLU A 145 -0.59 21.28 -2.81
CA GLU A 145 -1.71 22.21 -2.95
C GLU A 145 -3.05 21.55 -2.59
N ALA A 146 -3.29 20.33 -3.08
CA ALA A 146 -4.51 19.59 -2.79
C ALA A 146 -4.59 19.16 -1.30
N LEU A 147 -3.44 18.82 -0.70
CA LEU A 147 -3.35 18.47 0.72
C LEU A 147 -3.59 19.70 1.61
N GLU A 148 -3.01 20.85 1.26
CA GLU A 148 -3.20 22.11 1.98
C GLU A 148 -4.63 22.61 1.87
N GLU A 149 -5.24 22.55 0.68
CA GLU A 149 -6.66 22.91 0.48
C GLU A 149 -7.56 22.07 1.41
N ALA A 150 -7.28 20.78 1.57
CA ALA A 150 -8.03 19.92 2.47
C ALA A 150 -7.92 20.37 3.94
N PHE A 151 -6.72 20.78 4.38
CA PHE A 151 -6.51 21.34 5.72
C PHE A 151 -7.19 22.71 5.90
N GLU A 152 -7.13 23.60 4.90
CA GLU A 152 -7.80 24.91 4.90
C GLU A 152 -9.33 24.78 4.97
N ARG A 153 -9.89 23.73 4.35
CA ARG A 153 -11.32 23.38 4.46
C ARG A 153 -11.71 22.79 5.82
N GLY A 154 -10.74 22.64 6.74
CA GLY A 154 -10.95 22.29 8.14
C GLY A 154 -10.70 20.84 8.48
N ALA A 155 -10.00 20.06 7.64
CA ALA A 155 -9.53 18.75 8.03
C ALA A 155 -8.54 18.84 9.20
N SER A 156 -8.63 17.93 10.17
CA SER A 156 -7.58 17.68 11.16
C SER A 156 -6.65 16.55 10.71
N VAL A 157 -7.19 15.62 9.93
CA VAL A 157 -6.47 14.50 9.32
C VAL A 157 -6.71 14.51 7.81
N VAL A 158 -5.64 14.42 7.04
CA VAL A 158 -5.69 14.21 5.59
C VAL A 158 -5.09 12.85 5.27
N VAL A 159 -5.77 12.06 4.44
CA VAL A 159 -5.34 10.72 4.02
C VAL A 159 -5.22 10.69 2.50
N SER A 160 -4.13 10.13 1.98
CA SER A 160 -3.95 9.89 0.54
C SER A 160 -3.11 8.63 0.32
N HIS A 161 -3.20 7.98 -0.85
CA HIS A 161 -2.43 6.76 -1.16
C HIS A 161 -0.93 7.03 -1.09
N CYS A 162 -0.50 8.10 -1.73
CA CYS A 162 0.85 8.58 -1.70
C CYS A 162 0.78 10.08 -1.46
N ALA A 163 1.53 10.55 -0.47
CA ALA A 163 1.62 11.96 -0.18
C ALA A 163 3.09 12.33 -0.03
N GLU A 164 3.49 13.44 -0.64
CA GLU A 164 4.83 13.99 -0.46
C GLU A 164 4.70 15.37 0.16
N TYR A 165 5.07 15.49 1.43
CA TYR A 165 5.34 16.80 2.02
C TYR A 165 6.74 17.24 1.57
N ALA A 166 6.85 17.71 0.32
CA ALA A 166 8.05 18.40 -0.10
C ALA A 166 8.04 19.82 0.47
N SER A 167 9.14 20.26 1.06
CA SER A 167 9.32 21.59 1.67
C SER A 167 9.38 22.74 0.65
N ASN A 168 8.99 22.51 -0.60
CA ASN A 168 8.98 23.54 -1.64
C ASN A 168 7.77 23.35 -2.57
N PRO A 169 6.71 24.17 -2.43
CA PRO A 169 5.48 24.11 -3.23
C PRO A 169 5.66 24.76 -4.61
N LEU A 170 6.86 24.68 -5.20
CA LEU A 170 7.03 25.13 -6.56
C LEU A 170 6.28 24.17 -7.46
N GLU A 171 5.35 24.72 -8.27
CA GLU A 171 4.61 24.07 -9.34
C GLU A 171 5.45 22.94 -9.94
N ARG A 172 5.22 21.71 -9.49
CA ARG A 172 5.93 20.59 -10.08
C ARG A 172 5.25 20.35 -11.42
N GLU A 173 5.99 20.57 -12.51
CA GLU A 173 5.55 20.18 -13.85
C GLU A 173 5.30 18.66 -13.93
N SER A 174 5.84 17.89 -12.97
CA SER A 174 5.73 16.45 -12.88
C SER A 174 5.35 15.95 -11.48
N ILE A 175 4.71 14.78 -11.43
CA ILE A 175 4.37 14.09 -10.19
C ILE A 175 4.85 12.63 -10.22
N ASP A 176 5.08 12.09 -9.03
CA ASP A 176 5.36 10.67 -8.84
C ASP A 176 4.06 9.86 -8.97
N VAL A 177 4.04 8.94 -9.93
CA VAL A 177 3.01 7.91 -10.05
C VAL A 177 3.61 6.57 -9.62
N GLN A 178 3.05 5.99 -8.57
CA GLN A 178 3.37 4.64 -8.13
C GLN A 178 2.65 3.65 -9.04
N VAL A 179 3.40 2.75 -9.68
CA VAL A 179 2.86 1.74 -10.58
C VAL A 179 3.16 0.36 -10.03
N ARG A 180 2.14 -0.51 -10.01
CA ARG A 180 2.26 -1.90 -9.62
C ARG A 180 2.32 -2.76 -10.87
N LEU A 181 3.39 -3.51 -11.00
CA LEU A 181 3.72 -4.28 -12.18
C LEU A 181 3.67 -5.76 -11.85
N VAL A 182 3.15 -6.58 -12.77
CA VAL A 182 3.27 -8.04 -12.65
C VAL A 182 4.70 -8.43 -13.03
N GLU A 183 5.48 -8.89 -12.05
CA GLU A 183 6.80 -9.47 -12.28
C GLU A 183 6.74 -10.95 -12.63
N GLY A 184 5.62 -11.59 -12.31
CA GLY A 184 5.33 -12.96 -12.70
C GLY A 184 4.24 -13.54 -11.84
N TYR A 185 4.35 -14.84 -11.62
CA TYR A 185 3.39 -15.63 -10.88
C TYR A 185 4.15 -16.50 -9.90
N ARG A 186 3.49 -16.84 -8.79
CA ARG A 186 4.02 -17.71 -7.76
C ARG A 186 2.98 -18.75 -7.39
N LEU A 187 3.41 -20.00 -7.29
CA LEU A 187 2.67 -21.10 -6.68
C LEU A 187 3.37 -21.45 -5.37
N SER A 188 2.61 -21.54 -4.28
CA SER A 188 3.16 -21.88 -2.98
C SER A 188 2.20 -22.76 -2.19
N PHE A 189 2.68 -23.88 -1.67
CA PHE A 189 1.89 -24.75 -0.82
C PHE A 189 2.76 -25.56 0.15
N HIS A 190 2.16 -25.98 1.25
CA HIS A 190 2.79 -26.83 2.25
C HIS A 190 2.64 -28.30 1.89
N LEU A 191 3.65 -29.08 2.27
CA LEU A 191 3.72 -30.51 2.09
C LEU A 191 3.78 -31.23 3.44
N PRO A 192 3.31 -32.50 3.49
CA PRO A 192 3.30 -33.29 4.71
C PRO A 192 4.70 -33.68 5.18
N SER A 193 5.67 -33.86 4.27
CA SER A 193 7.07 -34.10 4.64
C SER A 193 8.05 -33.63 3.54
N PRO A 194 9.33 -33.39 3.88
CA PRO A 194 10.38 -33.07 2.92
C PRO A 194 10.62 -34.17 1.87
N GLU A 195 10.54 -35.46 2.25
CA GLU A 195 10.82 -36.55 1.30
C GLU A 195 9.79 -36.60 0.17
N VAL A 196 8.51 -36.34 0.50
CA VAL A 196 7.43 -36.23 -0.49
C VAL A 196 7.69 -35.05 -1.44
N GLY A 197 8.23 -33.95 -0.92
CA GLY A 197 8.61 -32.78 -1.71
C GLY A 197 9.74 -33.06 -2.67
N ALA A 198 10.83 -33.65 -2.18
CA ALA A 198 11.97 -34.03 -3.02
C ALA A 198 11.54 -34.97 -4.16
N ALA A 199 10.76 -36.01 -3.87
CA ALA A 199 10.26 -36.94 -4.88
C ALA A 199 9.33 -36.28 -5.91
N ALA A 200 8.50 -35.32 -5.50
CA ALA A 200 7.65 -34.56 -6.41
C ALA A 200 8.47 -33.62 -7.33
N LEU A 201 9.53 -33.01 -6.79
CA LEU A 201 10.44 -32.15 -7.55
C LEU A 201 11.29 -32.92 -8.57
N GLU A 202 11.77 -34.10 -8.21
CA GLU A 202 12.46 -34.98 -9.16
C GLU A 202 11.56 -35.30 -10.37
N ARG A 203 10.25 -35.49 -10.15
CA ARG A 203 9.28 -35.74 -11.24
C ARG A 203 8.94 -34.51 -12.08
N LEU A 204 9.16 -33.31 -11.56
CA LEU A 204 9.04 -32.06 -12.31
C LEU A 204 10.25 -31.80 -13.22
N SER A 205 11.39 -32.41 -12.90
CA SER A 205 12.69 -32.20 -13.55
C SER A 205 12.62 -32.64 -15.02
N GLY A 206 12.59 -31.68 -15.93
CA GLY A 206 12.38 -31.88 -17.36
C GLY A 206 12.03 -30.55 -18.04
N SER A 207 11.04 -30.58 -18.95
CA SER A 207 10.65 -29.46 -19.84
C SER A 207 10.11 -28.17 -19.18
N LEU A 208 9.98 -28.15 -17.85
CA LEU A 208 9.54 -26.97 -17.11
C LEU A 208 10.68 -26.21 -16.44
N SER A 209 11.86 -26.82 -16.28
CA SER A 209 13.00 -26.20 -15.59
C SER A 209 13.48 -24.90 -16.26
N ASP A 210 13.34 -24.79 -17.58
CA ASP A 210 13.69 -23.57 -18.34
C ASP A 210 12.64 -22.45 -18.20
N ARG A 211 11.43 -22.76 -17.71
CA ARG A 211 10.28 -21.84 -17.68
C ARG A 211 9.74 -21.58 -16.28
N VAL A 212 10.13 -22.39 -15.29
CA VAL A 212 9.65 -22.36 -13.92
C VAL A 212 10.82 -22.57 -12.98
N THR A 213 11.06 -21.60 -12.11
CA THR A 213 11.99 -21.76 -10.99
C THR A 213 11.24 -22.44 -9.86
N VAL A 214 11.73 -23.60 -9.40
CA VAL A 214 11.12 -24.31 -8.28
C VAL A 214 12.14 -24.48 -7.16
N ALA A 215 11.72 -24.17 -5.94
CA ALA A 215 12.53 -24.33 -4.73
C ALA A 215 11.74 -25.08 -3.65
N LEU A 216 12.43 -26.01 -2.97
CA LEU A 216 11.96 -26.58 -1.72
C LEU A 216 12.48 -25.72 -0.57
N GLN A 217 11.58 -25.17 0.23
CA GLN A 217 11.90 -24.51 1.48
C GLN A 217 11.62 -25.50 2.61
N GLU A 218 12.68 -25.94 3.28
CA GLU A 218 12.59 -26.88 4.39
C GLU A 218 12.60 -26.12 5.72
N SER A 219 11.67 -26.47 6.60
CA SER A 219 11.74 -26.17 8.03
C SER A 219 11.64 -27.48 8.82
N THR A 220 12.03 -27.46 10.09
CA THR A 220 12.11 -28.65 10.96
C THR A 220 10.84 -29.51 11.01
N HIS A 221 9.67 -28.95 10.65
CA HIS A 221 8.39 -29.65 10.72
C HIS A 221 7.52 -29.51 9.46
N VAL A 222 7.93 -28.70 8.48
CA VAL A 222 7.11 -28.41 7.29
C VAL A 222 8.02 -28.20 6.08
N ALA A 223 7.71 -28.90 4.99
CA ALA A 223 8.28 -28.60 3.68
C ALA A 223 7.32 -27.72 2.89
N ARG A 224 7.85 -26.74 2.16
CA ARG A 224 7.07 -25.84 1.31
C ARG A 224 7.67 -25.84 -0.08
N ILE A 225 6.86 -26.11 -1.10
CA ILE A 225 7.27 -25.88 -2.49
C ILE A 225 6.88 -24.45 -2.85
N VAL A 226 7.85 -23.72 -3.41
CA VAL A 226 7.65 -22.43 -4.04
C VAL A 226 8.07 -22.56 -5.50
N ALA A 227 7.14 -22.35 -6.41
CA ALA A 227 7.42 -22.27 -7.84
C ALA A 227 7.10 -20.86 -8.35
N SER A 228 7.93 -20.31 -9.24
CA SER A 228 7.70 -19.01 -9.87
C SER A 228 7.99 -19.06 -11.37
N ALA A 229 7.25 -18.25 -12.13
CA ALA A 229 7.44 -18.08 -13.57
C ALA A 229 7.01 -16.68 -14.01
N ALA A 230 7.55 -16.18 -15.11
CA ALA A 230 7.14 -14.89 -15.69
C ALA A 230 5.69 -14.92 -16.23
N GLN A 231 5.19 -16.09 -16.65
CA GLN A 231 3.85 -16.29 -17.19
C GLN A 231 3.07 -17.31 -16.35
N ARG A 232 1.73 -17.22 -16.39
CA ARG A 232 0.84 -18.10 -15.62
C ARG A 232 0.80 -19.53 -16.17
N ASP A 233 0.89 -19.69 -17.49
CA ASP A 233 0.69 -20.99 -18.15
C ASP A 233 1.74 -22.03 -17.73
N PRO A 234 3.05 -21.72 -17.68
CA PRO A 234 4.06 -22.65 -17.15
C PRO A 234 3.79 -23.10 -15.71
N LEU A 235 3.28 -22.21 -14.83
CA LEU A 235 2.91 -22.59 -13.47
C LEU A 235 1.63 -23.41 -13.41
N THR A 236 0.70 -23.19 -14.33
CA THR A 236 -0.51 -24.00 -14.42
C THR A 236 -0.16 -25.43 -14.86
N GLU A 237 0.77 -25.57 -15.80
CA GLU A 237 1.33 -26.86 -16.19
C GLU A 237 2.10 -27.51 -15.01
N ALA A 238 2.96 -26.76 -14.31
CA ALA A 238 3.69 -27.26 -13.15
C ALA A 238 2.74 -27.70 -12.02
N ALA A 239 1.69 -26.92 -11.74
CA ALA A 239 0.66 -27.24 -10.77
C ALA A 239 -0.02 -28.57 -11.10
N ALA A 240 -0.44 -28.79 -12.34
CA ALA A 240 -1.07 -30.03 -12.77
C ALA A 240 -0.13 -31.24 -12.61
N ARG A 241 1.16 -31.08 -12.95
CA ARG A 241 2.15 -32.15 -12.77
C ARG A 241 2.43 -32.45 -11.30
N LEU A 242 2.48 -31.43 -10.46
CA LEU A 242 2.63 -31.57 -9.01
C LEU A 242 1.42 -32.27 -8.37
N GLU A 243 0.20 -31.94 -8.80
CA GLU A 243 -1.02 -32.63 -8.36
C GLU A 243 -0.96 -34.13 -8.67
N LEU A 244 -0.47 -34.50 -9.87
CA LEU A 244 -0.30 -35.91 -10.26
C LEU A 244 0.86 -36.61 -9.54
N ALA A 245 1.89 -35.87 -9.14
CA ALA A 245 3.07 -36.42 -8.49
C ALA A 245 2.88 -36.67 -6.99
N LEU A 246 1.90 -36.02 -6.36
CA LEU A 246 1.64 -36.13 -4.92
C LEU A 246 0.61 -37.23 -4.61
N PRO A 247 0.67 -37.83 -3.40
CA PRO A 247 -0.32 -38.81 -2.97
C PRO A 247 -1.73 -38.22 -2.94
N THR A 248 -2.73 -39.00 -3.32
CA THR A 248 -4.15 -38.62 -3.22
C THR A 248 -4.50 -38.17 -1.80
N GLY A 249 -5.21 -37.04 -1.67
CA GLY A 249 -5.58 -36.48 -0.36
C GLY A 249 -4.53 -35.56 0.26
N SER A 250 -3.36 -35.38 -0.36
CA SER A 250 -2.35 -34.41 0.10
C SER A 250 -2.78 -32.95 -0.04
N ILE A 251 -3.91 -32.68 -0.70
CA ILE A 251 -4.31 -31.33 -1.10
C ILE A 251 -5.81 -31.11 -0.89
N ALA A 252 -6.16 -30.00 -0.24
CA ALA A 252 -7.54 -29.60 -0.01
C ALA A 252 -8.20 -28.89 -1.20
N ARG A 253 -7.40 -28.31 -2.12
CA ARG A 253 -7.86 -27.53 -3.29
C ARG A 253 -6.87 -27.69 -4.46
N PRO A 254 -7.32 -27.59 -5.73
CA PRO A 254 -6.41 -27.64 -6.88
C PRO A 254 -5.30 -26.58 -6.80
N PHE A 255 -4.04 -26.95 -7.03
CA PHE A 255 -2.86 -26.09 -7.01
C PHE A 255 -2.94 -24.92 -8.00
N ARG A 256 -3.64 -25.07 -9.12
CA ARG A 256 -3.90 -23.94 -10.03
C ARG A 256 -4.64 -22.77 -9.36
N GLN A 257 -5.40 -23.04 -8.30
CA GLN A 257 -6.08 -22.02 -7.49
C GLN A 257 -5.16 -21.36 -6.46
N LEU A 258 -3.97 -21.93 -6.22
CA LEU A 258 -2.95 -21.38 -5.32
C LEU A 258 -1.90 -20.56 -6.09
N ILE A 259 -2.06 -20.40 -7.41
CA ILE A 259 -1.22 -19.52 -8.22
C ILE A 259 -1.65 -18.08 -7.98
N THR A 260 -0.76 -17.31 -7.35
CA THR A 260 -0.92 -15.87 -7.14
C THR A 260 -0.06 -15.09 -8.12
N ARG A 261 -0.43 -13.84 -8.40
CA ARG A 261 0.48 -12.91 -9.08
C ARG A 261 1.61 -12.55 -8.11
N SER A 262 2.80 -12.37 -8.65
CA SER A 262 3.89 -11.66 -7.98
C SER A 262 3.96 -10.30 -8.61
N ASP A 263 3.91 -9.27 -7.78
CA ASP A 263 3.94 -7.88 -8.17
C ASP A 263 5.16 -7.18 -7.61
N ALA A 264 5.56 -6.10 -8.27
CA ALA A 264 6.51 -5.13 -7.76
C ALA A 264 5.97 -3.72 -7.90
N LEU A 265 6.43 -2.87 -6.98
CA LEU A 265 6.16 -1.45 -7.00
C LEU A 265 7.33 -0.74 -7.68
N ASP A 266 7.01 0.09 -8.65
CA ASP A 266 7.93 1.02 -9.30
C ASP A 266 7.31 2.43 -9.28
N ARG A 267 8.07 3.43 -9.72
CA ARG A 267 7.58 4.80 -9.85
C ARG A 267 7.85 5.31 -11.26
N VAL A 268 6.91 6.04 -11.81
CA VAL A 268 7.10 6.82 -13.04
C VAL A 268 6.85 8.28 -12.73
N GLU A 269 7.61 9.16 -13.40
CA GLU A 269 7.40 10.59 -13.33
C GLU A 269 6.49 11.00 -14.49
N ALA A 270 5.37 11.66 -14.19
CA ALA A 270 4.34 11.99 -15.17
C ALA A 270 3.95 13.48 -15.08
N PRO A 271 3.58 14.14 -16.19
CA PRO A 271 3.18 15.55 -16.17
C PRO A 271 1.99 15.81 -15.23
N ALA A 272 2.11 16.77 -14.31
CA ALA A 272 1.07 17.07 -13.32
C ALA A 272 -0.28 17.45 -13.94
N SER A 273 -0.27 18.02 -15.14
CA SER A 273 -1.46 18.37 -15.91
C SER A 273 -2.33 17.18 -16.32
N LEU A 274 -1.85 15.94 -16.16
CA LEU A 274 -2.60 14.73 -16.45
C LEU A 274 -3.43 14.26 -15.25
N PHE A 275 -3.49 15.00 -14.14
CA PHE A 275 -4.10 14.49 -12.92
C PHE A 275 -5.05 15.52 -12.31
N ASP A 276 -6.28 15.08 -12.03
CA ASP A 276 -7.25 15.83 -11.26
C ASP A 276 -7.40 15.17 -9.89
N TYR A 277 -7.28 15.96 -8.82
CA TYR A 277 -7.39 15.45 -7.46
C TYR A 277 -8.75 15.78 -6.89
N THR A 278 -9.37 14.79 -6.24
CA THR A 278 -10.65 14.98 -5.57
C THR A 278 -10.46 14.89 -4.06
N THR A 279 -11.10 15.83 -3.36
CA THR A 279 -11.05 15.91 -1.90
C THR A 279 -12.42 15.62 -1.32
N ASP A 280 -12.51 14.49 -0.62
CA ASP A 280 -13.69 14.03 0.09
C ASP A 280 -13.54 14.34 1.58
N LEU A 281 -14.12 15.46 2.00
CA LEU A 281 -14.05 15.97 3.37
C LEU A 281 -15.34 15.65 4.11
N ARG A 282 -15.25 14.83 5.15
CA ARG A 282 -16.41 14.45 5.97
C ARG A 282 -16.09 14.47 7.47
N PRO A 283 -17.10 14.66 8.33
CA PRO A 283 -16.99 14.37 9.76
C PRO A 283 -16.52 12.93 10.02
N ALA A 284 -15.81 12.71 11.14
CA ALA A 284 -15.26 11.39 11.48
C ALA A 284 -16.32 10.28 11.62
N ASP A 285 -17.54 10.59 12.05
CA ASP A 285 -18.61 9.58 12.23
C ASP A 285 -19.13 9.01 10.92
N GLU A 286 -19.05 9.76 9.82
CA GLU A 286 -19.41 9.28 8.48
C GLU A 286 -18.43 8.21 7.97
N TRP A 287 -17.21 8.15 8.49
CA TRP A 287 -16.20 7.15 8.09
C TRP A 287 -16.34 5.80 8.83
N VAL A 288 -17.05 5.74 9.97
CA VAL A 288 -17.14 4.51 10.78
C VAL A 288 -18.05 3.44 10.15
N GLY A 289 -18.92 3.82 9.22
CA GLY A 289 -19.85 2.91 8.52
C GLY A 289 -19.41 2.52 7.10
N ASP A 290 -18.52 3.28 6.48
CA ASP A 290 -17.98 3.04 5.15
C ASP A 290 -16.79 2.05 5.24
N ASN A 291 -17.06 0.84 5.72
CA ASN A 291 -16.11 -0.26 5.54
C ASN A 291 -16.43 -0.86 4.17
N PRO A 292 -15.73 -0.48 3.08
CA PRO A 292 -15.94 -1.16 1.82
C PRO A 292 -15.65 -2.64 2.07
N GLU A 293 -16.61 -3.52 1.76
CA GLU A 293 -16.30 -4.95 1.73
C GLU A 293 -15.03 -5.11 0.89
N PRO A 294 -14.05 -5.92 1.35
CA PRO A 294 -12.81 -6.10 0.63
C PRO A 294 -13.17 -6.54 -0.79
N THR A 295 -12.93 -5.64 -1.75
CA THR A 295 -13.15 -5.96 -3.15
C THR A 295 -12.01 -6.89 -3.53
N ASP A 296 -12.28 -8.20 -3.50
CA ASP A 296 -11.39 -9.22 -4.06
C ASP A 296 -11.14 -8.85 -5.54
N ARG A 297 -10.00 -8.20 -5.81
CA ARG A 297 -9.48 -7.89 -7.16
C ARG A 297 -8.29 -8.77 -7.48
#